data_AF-A0A964MG57-F1
#
_entry.id   AF-A0A964MG57-F1
#
_cell.length_a   1.000
_cell.length_b   1.000
_cell.length_c   1.000
_cell.angle_alpha   90.00
_cell.angle_beta   90.00
_cell.angle_gamma   90.00
#
_symmetry.space_group_name_H-M   'P 1'
#
loop_
_entity.id
_entity.type
_entity.pdbx_description
1 polymer ?
#
loop_
_entity_poly.entity_id
_entity_poly.type
_entity_poly.pdbx_seq_one_letter_code
_entity_poly.pdbx_strand_id
1 'polypeptide(L)'
;PLTHRIFESTAPDAESLLVVFLSELVYAAEQERVTFISFHVETFERVNGLDLKAEMDGAHLATVNKTIKAVTYHNLHIQHTEHGMEVEIVFDV
;
A
#
# COMPACT_ATOMS: atom_id res chain seq x y z
N PRO A 1 11.84 17.28 5.24
CA PRO A 1 11.33 17.84 3.97
C PRO A 1 10.01 17.18 3.63
N LEU A 2 9.05 17.92 3.07
CA LEU A 2 7.86 17.31 2.48
C LEU A 2 8.30 16.54 1.23
N THR A 3 7.80 15.31 1.10
CA THR A 3 8.11 14.39 0.01
C THR A 3 6.81 14.03 -0.68
N HIS A 4 6.74 14.27 -1.98
CA HIS A 4 5.63 13.85 -2.83
C HIS A 4 6.08 12.69 -3.72
N ARG A 5 5.27 11.65 -3.85
CA ARG A 5 5.55 10.48 -4.70
C ARG A 5 4.30 10.05 -5.45
N ILE A 6 4.49 9.69 -6.72
CA ILE A 6 3.50 8.96 -7.50
C ILE A 6 3.98 7.51 -7.60
N PHE A 7 3.09 6.57 -7.27
CA PHE A 7 3.29 5.14 -7.42
C PHE A 7 2.25 4.58 -8.37
N GLU A 8 2.70 3.74 -9.30
CA GLU A 8 1.83 3.06 -10.25
C GLU A 8 2.14 1.57 -10.27
N SER A 9 1.11 0.74 -10.26
CA SER A 9 1.27 -0.71 -10.32
C SER A 9 0.08 -1.39 -10.94
N THR A 10 0.30 -2.65 -11.31
CA THR A 10 -0.61 -3.51 -12.04
C THR A 10 -0.57 -4.89 -11.38
N ALA A 11 -1.73 -5.46 -11.10
CA ALA A 11 -1.85 -6.80 -10.54
C ALA A 11 -3.02 -7.58 -11.18
N PRO A 12 -3.09 -8.91 -11.03
CA PRO A 12 -4.19 -9.72 -11.54
C PRO A 12 -5.49 -9.56 -10.75
N ASP A 13 -5.42 -9.23 -9.46
CA ASP A 13 -6.55 -9.09 -8.54
C ASP A 13 -6.27 -7.99 -7.48
N ALA A 14 -7.31 -7.63 -6.72
CA ALA A 14 -7.27 -6.50 -5.79
C ALA A 14 -6.37 -6.80 -4.58
N GLU A 15 -6.38 -8.03 -4.09
CA GLU A 15 -5.51 -8.52 -3.03
C GLU A 15 -4.03 -8.37 -3.40
N SER A 16 -3.66 -8.84 -4.58
CA SER A 16 -2.29 -8.73 -5.11
C SER A 16 -1.88 -7.27 -5.29
N LEU A 17 -2.79 -6.42 -5.77
CA LEU A 17 -2.52 -4.99 -5.95
C LEU A 17 -2.26 -4.30 -4.61
N LEU A 18 -3.06 -4.63 -3.60
CA LEU A 18 -2.91 -4.12 -2.25
C LEU A 18 -1.59 -4.56 -1.61
N VAL A 19 -1.22 -5.84 -1.77
CA VAL A 19 0.06 -6.33 -1.25
C VAL A 19 1.24 -5.61 -1.91
N VAL A 20 1.21 -5.41 -3.23
CA VAL A 20 2.26 -4.68 -3.95
C VAL A 20 2.34 -3.23 -3.48
N PHE A 21 1.19 -2.55 -3.33
CA PHE A 21 1.15 -1.18 -2.85
C PHE A 21 1.69 -1.03 -1.42
N LEU A 22 1.24 -1.86 -0.48
CA LEU A 22 1.71 -1.81 0.91
C LEU A 22 3.18 -2.19 1.02
N SER A 23 3.68 -3.09 0.17
CA SER A 23 5.10 -3.45 0.12
C SER A 23 5.97 -2.27 -0.29
N GLU A 24 5.52 -1.43 -1.22
CA GLU A 24 6.20 -0.16 -1.56
C GLU A 24 6.26 0.79 -0.35
N LEU A 25 5.18 0.90 0.44
CA LEU A 25 5.18 1.75 1.64
C LEU A 25 6.17 1.25 2.69
N VAL A 26 6.23 -0.06 2.90
CA VAL A 26 7.21 -0.70 3.79
C VAL A 26 8.63 -0.44 3.29
N TYR A 27 8.88 -0.63 1.99
CA TYR A 27 10.19 -0.35 1.38
C TYR A 27 10.61 1.12 1.59
N ALA A 28 9.71 2.07 1.31
CA ALA A 28 9.99 3.49 1.51
C ALA A 28 10.32 3.82 2.98
N ALA A 29 9.59 3.22 3.93
CA ALA A 29 9.83 3.44 5.35
C ALA A 29 11.18 2.88 5.81
N GLU A 30 11.56 1.69 5.34
CA GLU A 30 12.73 0.97 5.83
C GLU A 30 14.03 1.34 5.11
N GLN A 31 13.99 1.38 3.79
CA GLN A 31 15.16 1.60 2.96
C GLN A 31 15.42 3.08 2.73
N GLU A 32 14.36 3.88 2.59
CA GLU A 32 14.47 5.30 2.22
C GLU A 32 14.20 6.24 3.40
N ARG A 33 13.75 5.70 4.55
CA ARG A 33 13.34 6.47 5.73
C ARG A 33 12.28 7.51 5.39
N VAL A 34 11.32 7.18 4.54
CA VAL A 34 10.18 8.04 4.15
C VAL A 34 8.87 7.39 4.57
N THR A 35 7.96 8.16 5.16
CA THR A 35 6.58 7.72 5.41
C THR A 35 5.62 8.67 4.72
N PHE A 36 4.43 8.16 4.41
CA PHE A 36 3.35 8.89 3.76
C PHE A 36 2.15 8.98 4.70
N ILE A 37 1.53 10.15 4.75
CA ILE A 37 0.42 10.47 5.67
C ILE A 37 -0.85 10.91 4.93
N SER A 38 -0.74 11.15 3.62
CA SER A 38 -1.85 11.49 2.74
C SER A 38 -1.74 10.66 1.47
N PHE A 39 -2.87 10.14 1.02
CA PHE A 39 -2.97 9.24 -0.12
C PHE A 39 -4.17 9.65 -0.96
N HIS A 40 -3.95 9.85 -2.25
CA HIS A 40 -4.99 9.87 -3.27
C HIS A 40 -4.79 8.65 -4.16
N VAL A 41 -5.66 7.66 -4.03
CA VAL A 41 -5.52 6.36 -4.69
C VAL A 41 -6.66 6.18 -5.68
N GLU A 42 -6.31 5.88 -6.92
CA GLU A 42 -7.23 5.58 -8.00
C GLU A 42 -6.94 4.17 -8.52
N THR A 43 -8.00 3.41 -8.78
CA THR A 43 -7.90 2.05 -9.34
C THR A 43 -8.74 1.94 -10.60
N PHE A 44 -8.23 1.20 -11.58
CA PHE A 44 -8.89 1.01 -12.88
C PHE A 44 -8.95 -0.47 -13.25
N GLU A 45 -10.11 -0.91 -13.74
CA GLU A 45 -10.26 -2.26 -14.29
C GLU A 45 -9.55 -2.39 -15.64
N ARG A 46 -8.85 -3.51 -15.83
CA ARG A 46 -8.32 -3.96 -17.12
C ARG A 46 -8.96 -5.29 -17.49
N VAL A 47 -8.83 -5.66 -18.77
CA VAL A 47 -9.30 -6.95 -19.32
C VAL A 47 -8.83 -8.15 -18.50
N ASN A 48 -7.61 -8.10 -17.93
CA ASN A 48 -7.01 -9.18 -17.13
C ASN A 48 -6.35 -8.64 -15.85
N GLY A 49 -7.03 -7.79 -15.10
CA GLY A 49 -6.60 -7.38 -13.76
C GLY A 49 -6.89 -5.92 -13.44
N LEU A 50 -6.10 -5.34 -12.53
CA LEU A 50 -6.35 -4.02 -11.95
C LEU A 50 -5.09 -3.16 -11.97
N ASP A 51 -5.25 -1.89 -12.32
CA ASP A 51 -4.24 -0.86 -12.18
C ASP A 51 -4.50 -0.06 -10.90
N LEU A 52 -3.42 0.42 -10.27
CA LEU A 52 -3.45 1.39 -9.19
C LEU A 52 -2.50 2.53 -9.53
N LYS A 53 -2.98 3.76 -9.35
CA LYS A 53 -2.17 4.97 -9.26
C LYS A 53 -2.39 5.60 -7.89
N ALA A 54 -1.32 5.84 -7.15
CA ALA A 54 -1.34 6.49 -5.86
C ALA A 54 -0.46 7.74 -5.88
N GLU A 55 -1.05 8.89 -5.56
CA GLU A 55 -0.33 10.12 -5.24
C GLU A 55 -0.23 10.22 -3.72
N MET A 56 1.00 10.39 -3.21
CA MET A 56 1.30 10.24 -1.80
C MET A 56 2.14 11.42 -1.32
N ASP A 57 1.72 12.02 -0.21
CA ASP A 57 2.47 13.07 0.47
C ASP A 57 2.95 12.59 1.82
N GLY A 58 4.21 12.91 2.11
CA GLY A 58 4.95 12.32 3.19
C GLY A 58 6.14 13.16 3.64
N ALA A 59 6.96 12.56 4.49
CA ALA A 59 8.18 13.17 4.98
C ALA A 59 9.18 12.09 5.44
N HIS A 60 10.41 12.51 5.66
CA HIS A 60 11.41 11.64 6.27
C HIS A 60 11.06 11.28 7.72
N LEU A 61 11.26 10.01 8.05
CA LEU A 61 11.13 9.47 9.40
C LEU A 61 12.37 9.81 10.22
N ALA A 62 12.14 10.35 11.42
CA ALA A 62 13.21 10.57 12.40
C ALA A 62 13.61 9.24 13.09
N THR A 63 12.64 8.40 13.42
CA THR A 63 12.83 7.12 14.10
C THR A 63 11.77 6.10 13.66
N VAL A 64 12.14 4.82 13.61
CA VAL A 64 11.21 3.69 13.38
C VAL A 64 11.24 2.82 14.63
N ASN A 65 10.11 2.76 15.34
CA ASN A 65 10.04 2.05 16.63
C ASN A 65 9.87 0.53 16.47
N LYS A 66 9.21 0.10 15.39
CA LYS A 66 9.01 -1.30 15.05
C LYS A 66 9.00 -1.44 13.53
N THR A 67 9.81 -2.37 13.05
CA THR A 67 10.05 -2.68 11.64
C THR A 67 8.96 -3.64 11.14
N ILE A 68 8.58 -3.53 9.87
CA ILE A 68 7.61 -4.42 9.21
C ILE A 68 8.38 -5.22 8.18
N LYS A 69 8.64 -6.50 8.45
CA LYS A 69 9.46 -7.34 7.56
C LYS A 69 8.79 -7.61 6.22
N ALA A 70 7.48 -7.83 6.24
CA ALA A 70 6.73 -8.17 5.03
C ALA A 70 5.23 -7.88 5.18
N VAL A 71 4.62 -7.54 4.05
CA VAL A 71 3.17 -7.63 3.84
C VAL A 71 2.86 -9.04 3.35
N THR A 72 1.92 -9.71 3.99
CA THR A 72 1.61 -11.11 3.69
C THR A 72 0.20 -11.26 3.12
N TYR A 73 0.00 -12.33 2.34
CA TYR A 73 -1.34 -12.78 1.91
C TYR A 73 -2.08 -13.55 3.02
N HIS A 74 -1.50 -13.67 4.22
CA HIS A 74 -2.09 -14.49 5.28
C HIS A 74 -3.38 -13.85 5.78
N ASN A 75 -4.49 -14.58 5.62
CA ASN A 75 -5.85 -14.11 5.95
C ASN A 75 -6.27 -12.82 5.22
N LEU A 76 -5.61 -12.48 4.11
CA LEU A 76 -5.93 -11.29 3.35
C LEU A 76 -7.13 -11.57 2.46
N HIS A 77 -8.24 -10.91 2.76
CA HIS A 77 -9.48 -11.03 2.00
C HIS A 77 -10.21 -9.69 1.99
N ILE A 78 -10.42 -9.13 0.79
CA ILE A 78 -11.15 -7.88 0.63
C ILE A 78 -12.65 -8.19 0.54
N GLN A 79 -13.43 -7.62 1.45
CA GLN A 79 -14.85 -7.87 1.61
C GLN A 79 -15.68 -6.64 1.25
N HIS A 80 -16.77 -6.87 0.52
CA HIS A 80 -17.81 -5.87 0.31
C HIS A 80 -18.72 -5.82 1.54
N THR A 81 -18.89 -4.64 2.10
CA THR A 81 -19.78 -4.35 3.23
C THR A 81 -20.82 -3.32 2.82
N GLU A 82 -21.81 -3.08 3.67
CA GLU A 82 -22.81 -2.01 3.46
C GLU A 82 -22.18 -0.60 3.44
N HIS A 83 -20.93 -0.47 3.90
CA HIS A 83 -20.20 0.80 3.99
C HIS A 83 -19.07 0.93 2.97
N GLY A 84 -18.93 -0.03 2.06
CA GLY A 84 -17.88 -0.04 1.04
C GLY A 84 -17.02 -1.29 1.12
N MET A 85 -15.70 -1.13 0.98
CA MET A 85 -14.75 -2.24 0.96
C MET A 85 -13.95 -2.26 2.26
N GLU A 86 -13.73 -3.44 2.82
CA GLU A 86 -12.94 -3.63 4.03
C GLU A 86 -11.97 -4.81 3.86
N VAL A 87 -10.82 -4.76 4.54
CA VAL A 87 -9.82 -5.83 4.51
C VAL A 87 -9.08 -5.89 5.84
N GLU A 88 -8.83 -7.10 6.33
CA GLU A 88 -7.93 -7.36 7.44
C GLU A 88 -6.56 -7.82 6.91
N ILE A 89 -5.48 -7.22 7.41
CA ILE A 89 -4.11 -7.48 6.93
C ILE A 89 -3.20 -7.80 8.11
N VAL A 90 -2.47 -8.90 7.99
CA VAL A 90 -1.45 -9.31 8.97
C VAL A 90 -0.06 -9.04 8.41
N PHE A 91 0.69 -8.20 9.12
CA PHE A 91 2.09 -7.91 8.82
C PHE A 91 3.03 -8.85 9.59
N ASP A 92 4.12 -9.26 8.95
CA ASP A 92 5.25 -9.87 9.64
C ASP A 92 6.17 -8.78 10.21
N VAL A 93 6.65 -8.97 11.44
CA VAL A 93 7.37 -7.95 12.24
C VAL A 93 8.63 -8.49 12.89
#